data_AF-A0A7J7GDI4-F1
#
_entry.id   AF-A0A7J7GDI4-F1
#
_cell.length_a   1.000
_cell.length_b   1.000
_cell.length_c   1.000
_cell.angle_alpha   90.00
_cell.angle_beta   90.00
_cell.angle_gamma   90.00
#
_symmetry.space_group_name_H-M   'P 1'
#
loop_
_entity.id
_entity.type
_entity.pdbx_description
1 polymer ?
#
loop_
_entity_poly.entity_id
_entity_poly.type
_entity_poly.pdbx_seq_one_letter_code
_entity_poly.pdbx_strand_id
1 'polypeptide(L)'
;MIWTRGKTLGSGGSSMVSLATVVSPTTNGLPSVMAVKSAPIYESYLLCKERELHSKFEGCPYVLCCSGDDITMDAEGEHWCNIWLEYAAGGSLTDRIQSFGRGLPESENILLVDTNDDLSMSVSGNRRRVKESIAKIADRGLAKKAGQRQKGKGRLRGSTLYMAPESIQDEQYDSHTDIWALGCTVLQMMASKEPWECDQIQKE
;
A
#
# COMPACT_ATOMS: atom_id res chain seq x y z
N MET A 1 25.35 10.18 2.50
CA MET A 1 23.91 9.84 2.65
C MET A 1 23.27 9.97 1.28
N ILE A 2 22.55 8.95 0.80
CA ILE A 2 22.10 8.85 -0.61
C ILE A 2 20.77 9.62 -0.82
N TRP A 3 19.99 9.78 0.25
CA TRP A 3 18.69 10.44 0.25
C TRP A 3 18.48 11.24 1.54
N THR A 4 17.49 12.14 1.53
CA THR A 4 17.04 12.90 2.71
C THR A 4 15.57 12.64 2.99
N ARG A 5 15.23 12.41 4.25
CA ARG A 5 13.84 12.23 4.70
C ARG A 5 13.10 13.56 4.67
N GLY A 6 11.94 13.57 4.05
CA GLY A 6 11.00 14.67 4.00
C GLY A 6 9.77 14.41 4.86
N LYS A 7 8.61 14.89 4.40
CA LYS A 7 7.33 14.82 5.12
C LYS A 7 6.85 13.38 5.29
N THR A 8 6.30 13.05 6.46
CA THR A 8 5.55 11.81 6.70
C THR A 8 4.29 11.76 5.85
N LEU A 9 4.15 10.69 5.06
CA LEU A 9 2.99 10.41 4.21
C LEU A 9 1.93 9.58 4.95
N GLY A 10 2.36 8.66 5.82
CA GLY A 10 1.48 7.84 6.63
C GLY A 10 2.22 7.13 7.75
N SER A 11 1.50 6.69 8.77
CA SER A 11 2.04 5.92 9.89
C SER A 11 1.15 4.72 10.17
N GLY A 12 1.69 3.52 10.00
CA GLY A 12 1.07 2.27 10.45
C GLY A 12 1.55 1.90 11.87
N GLY A 13 1.03 0.81 12.41
CA GLY A 13 1.29 0.41 13.80
C GLY A 13 2.77 0.27 14.18
N SER A 14 3.62 -0.23 13.27
CA SER A 14 5.05 -0.50 13.51
C SER A 14 5.98 0.11 12.46
N SER A 15 5.45 0.93 11.56
CA SER A 15 6.25 1.51 10.46
C SER A 15 5.67 2.83 10.01
N MET A 16 6.52 3.76 9.61
CA MET A 16 6.11 5.02 9.00
C MET A 16 6.51 5.06 7.53
N VAL A 17 5.71 5.73 6.71
CA VAL A 17 6.04 6.04 5.32
C VAL A 17 6.31 7.54 5.22
N SER A 18 7.45 7.92 4.67
CA SER A 18 7.85 9.32 4.46
C SER A 18 8.23 9.57 3.01
N LEU A 19 8.04 10.79 2.54
CA LEU A 19 8.62 11.25 1.28
C LEU A 19 10.14 11.34 1.44
N ALA A 20 10.90 11.01 0.42
CA ALA A 20 12.35 11.16 0.39
C ALA A 20 12.80 11.75 -0.94
N THR A 21 13.88 12.54 -0.88
CA THR A 21 14.53 13.12 -2.06
C THR A 21 15.94 12.56 -2.17
N VAL A 22 16.35 12.15 -3.37
CA VAL A 22 17.70 11.66 -3.62
C VAL A 22 18.66 12.84 -3.77
N VAL A 23 19.76 12.84 -3.01
CA VAL A 23 20.68 14.00 -2.91
C VAL A 23 21.50 14.17 -4.21
N SER A 24 21.83 13.07 -4.88
CA SER A 24 22.56 13.05 -6.14
C SER A 24 21.94 12.04 -7.11
N PRO A 25 21.01 12.46 -7.99
CA PRO A 25 20.33 11.56 -8.93
C PRO A 25 21.26 10.92 -9.98
N THR A 26 22.50 11.42 -10.11
CA THR A 26 23.43 11.06 -11.19
C THR A 26 24.24 9.77 -10.96
N THR A 27 24.23 9.14 -9.78
CA THR A 27 25.14 7.99 -9.54
C THR A 27 24.47 6.62 -9.53
N ASN A 28 23.16 6.51 -9.29
CA ASN A 28 22.56 5.20 -8.95
C ASN A 28 21.26 4.84 -9.72
N GLY A 29 20.81 5.67 -10.69
CA GLY A 29 19.56 5.41 -11.42
C GLY A 29 18.28 5.48 -10.56
N LEU A 30 18.37 6.02 -9.34
CA LEU A 30 17.24 6.20 -8.43
C LEU A 30 16.43 7.43 -8.84
N PRO A 31 15.09 7.40 -8.68
CA PRO A 31 14.23 8.53 -8.99
C PRO A 31 14.52 9.71 -8.06
N SER A 32 14.33 10.94 -8.55
CA SER A 32 14.58 12.16 -7.75
C SER A 32 13.73 12.23 -6.48
N VAL A 33 12.55 11.62 -6.50
CA VAL A 33 11.59 11.55 -5.40
C VAL A 33 11.14 10.10 -5.22
N MET A 34 11.10 9.65 -3.97
CA MET A 34 10.68 8.30 -3.60
C MET A 34 9.87 8.31 -2.30
N ALA A 35 9.14 7.24 -2.03
CA ALA A 35 8.57 6.98 -0.71
C ALA A 35 9.52 6.05 0.06
N VAL A 36 9.65 6.25 1.36
CA VAL A 36 10.49 5.42 2.22
C VAL A 36 9.65 4.91 3.36
N LYS A 37 9.53 3.59 3.46
CA LYS A 37 8.90 2.92 4.60
C LYS A 37 9.98 2.53 5.58
N SER A 38 9.84 2.98 6.82
CA SER A 38 10.84 2.88 7.88
C SER A 38 10.25 2.21 9.11
N ALA A 39 11.01 1.33 9.75
CA ALA A 39 10.68 0.72 11.03
C ALA A 39 11.93 0.58 11.91
N PRO A 40 11.82 0.65 13.24
CA PRO A 40 12.92 0.30 14.13
C PRO A 40 13.40 -1.12 13.83
N ILE A 41 14.71 -1.37 13.95
CA ILE A 41 15.33 -2.66 13.58
C ILE A 41 14.69 -3.85 14.32
N TYR A 42 14.26 -3.65 15.57
CA TYR A 42 13.60 -4.69 16.37
C TYR A 42 12.14 -4.96 15.96
N GLU A 43 11.51 -4.06 15.20
CA GLU A 43 10.17 -4.20 14.62
C GLU A 43 10.19 -4.42 13.10
N SER A 44 11.37 -4.49 12.48
CA SER A 44 11.50 -4.53 11.01
C SER A 44 11.13 -5.86 10.37
N TYR A 45 10.63 -6.85 11.12
CA TYR A 45 10.27 -8.18 10.60
C TYR A 45 9.28 -8.10 9.43
N LEU A 46 8.21 -7.32 9.56
CA LEU A 46 7.22 -7.16 8.50
C LEU A 46 7.81 -6.43 7.29
N LEU A 47 8.71 -5.47 7.51
CA LEU A 47 9.39 -4.71 6.47
C LEU A 47 10.36 -5.59 5.66
N CYS A 48 11.15 -6.42 6.36
CA CYS A 48 12.04 -7.40 5.73
C CYS A 48 11.26 -8.42 4.90
N LYS A 49 10.12 -8.89 5.44
CA LYS A 49 9.23 -9.82 4.73
C LYS A 49 8.63 -9.18 3.49
N GLU A 50 8.22 -7.91 3.57
CA GLU A 50 7.70 -7.14 2.44
C GLU A 50 8.75 -7.02 1.32
N ARG A 51 10.00 -6.69 1.67
CA ARG A 51 11.13 -6.67 0.73
C ARG A 51 11.37 -8.03 0.08
N GLU A 52 11.38 -9.12 0.85
CA GLU A 52 11.57 -10.47 0.30
C GLU A 52 10.46 -10.81 -0.71
N LEU A 53 9.21 -10.47 -0.39
CA LEU A 53 8.10 -10.68 -1.30
C LEU A 53 8.22 -9.83 -2.56
N HIS A 54 8.72 -8.59 -2.46
CA HIS A 54 8.90 -7.72 -3.60
C HIS A 54 9.81 -8.33 -4.68
N SER A 55 10.89 -9.02 -4.30
CA SER A 55 11.79 -9.68 -5.26
C SER A 55 11.09 -10.65 -6.22
N LYS A 56 9.90 -11.14 -5.87
CA LYS A 56 9.11 -12.07 -6.68
C LYS A 56 8.21 -11.37 -7.70
N PHE A 57 8.02 -10.05 -7.58
CA PHE A 57 7.12 -9.25 -8.42
C PHE A 57 7.89 -8.12 -9.14
N GLU A 58 9.20 -8.21 -9.18
CA GLU A 58 10.05 -7.27 -9.91
C GLU A 58 9.62 -7.21 -11.38
N GLY A 59 9.40 -6.00 -11.89
CA GLY A 59 8.91 -5.76 -13.25
C GLY A 59 7.38 -5.82 -13.44
N CYS A 60 6.59 -6.13 -12.40
CA CYS A 60 5.13 -6.08 -12.51
C CYS A 60 4.61 -4.63 -12.48
N PRO A 61 3.89 -4.15 -13.52
CA PRO A 61 3.44 -2.75 -13.58
C PRO A 61 2.31 -2.41 -12.59
N TYR A 62 1.65 -3.42 -12.03
CA TYR A 62 0.50 -3.27 -11.11
C TYR A 62 0.87 -3.50 -9.65
N VAL A 63 2.15 -3.72 -9.34
CA VAL A 63 2.66 -3.81 -7.98
C VAL A 63 3.60 -2.64 -7.76
N LEU A 64 3.50 -2.00 -6.59
CA LEU A 64 4.35 -0.86 -6.27
C LEU A 64 5.82 -1.29 -6.25
N CYS A 65 6.66 -0.59 -7.00
CA CYS A 65 8.07 -0.95 -7.12
C CYS A 65 8.85 -0.59 -5.85
N CYS A 66 9.76 -1.47 -5.44
CA CYS A 66 10.78 -1.27 -4.42
C CYS A 66 12.15 -1.33 -5.10
N SER A 67 12.91 -0.25 -4.94
CA SER A 67 14.19 -0.04 -5.64
C SER A 67 15.41 -0.36 -4.77
N GLY A 68 15.21 -0.66 -3.49
CA GLY A 68 16.29 -0.98 -2.56
C GLY A 68 15.91 -0.71 -1.11
N ASP A 69 16.93 -0.68 -0.27
CA ASP A 69 16.82 -0.58 1.17
C ASP A 69 18.15 -0.10 1.78
N ASP A 70 18.07 0.43 2.98
CA ASP A 70 19.24 0.73 3.80
C ASP A 70 18.92 0.65 5.30
N ILE A 71 19.96 0.79 6.11
CA ILE A 71 19.86 0.94 7.55
C ILE A 71 20.43 2.31 7.91
N THR A 72 19.64 3.11 8.61
CA THR A 72 20.04 4.42 9.13
C THR A 72 20.09 4.38 10.65
N MET A 73 20.85 5.29 11.24
CA MET A 73 20.87 5.50 12.69
C MET A 73 20.36 6.90 12.98
N ASP A 74 19.46 7.04 13.95
CA ASP A 74 18.97 8.35 14.38
C ASP A 74 19.93 9.05 15.35
N ALA A 75 19.52 10.22 15.86
CA ALA A 75 20.37 11.03 16.76
C ALA A 75 20.52 10.38 18.14
N GLU A 76 19.55 9.56 18.53
CA GLU A 76 19.50 8.81 19.77
C GLU A 76 20.32 7.51 19.73
N GLY A 77 20.80 7.12 18.54
CA GLY A 77 21.61 5.93 18.31
C GLY A 77 20.80 4.68 17.98
N GLU A 78 19.50 4.81 17.75
CA GLU A 78 18.64 3.70 17.37
C GLU A 78 18.75 3.42 15.86
N HIS A 79 18.74 2.13 15.52
CA HIS A 79 18.84 1.68 14.15
C HIS A 79 17.45 1.50 13.52
N TRP A 80 17.30 2.04 12.32
CA TRP A 80 16.09 2.00 11.52
C TRP A 80 16.35 1.28 10.20
N CYS A 81 15.52 0.29 9.91
CA CYS A 81 15.48 -0.34 8.59
C CYS A 81 14.56 0.48 7.68
N ASN A 82 15.03 0.80 6.48
CA ASN A 82 14.25 1.50 5.47
C ASN A 82 14.19 0.72 4.18
N ILE A 83 13.04 0.73 3.51
CA ILE A 83 12.89 0.27 2.13
C ILE A 83 12.46 1.45 1.26
N TRP A 84 13.02 1.53 0.05
CA TRP A 84 12.75 2.59 -0.90
C TRP A 84 11.70 2.13 -1.91
N LEU A 85 10.60 2.86 -1.97
CA LEU A 85 9.42 2.57 -2.76
C LEU A 85 9.19 3.67 -3.79
N GLU A 86 8.57 3.28 -4.90
CA GLU A 86 8.04 4.22 -5.89
C GLU A 86 7.05 5.20 -5.23
N TYR A 87 7.19 6.48 -5.53
CA TYR A 87 6.30 7.49 -4.98
C TYR A 87 4.99 7.58 -5.78
N ALA A 88 3.87 7.30 -5.12
CA ALA A 88 2.53 7.43 -5.68
C ALA A 88 1.97 8.84 -5.46
N ALA A 89 2.27 9.75 -6.39
CA ALA A 89 1.82 11.15 -6.31
C ALA A 89 0.29 11.31 -6.38
N GLY A 90 -0.43 10.34 -6.96
CA GLY A 90 -1.88 10.33 -7.06
C GLY A 90 -2.61 9.94 -5.77
N GLY A 91 -1.87 9.62 -4.70
CA GLY A 91 -2.43 9.20 -3.41
C GLY A 91 -2.95 7.77 -3.42
N SER A 92 -3.75 7.42 -2.42
CA SER A 92 -4.43 6.12 -2.37
C SER A 92 -5.74 6.14 -3.16
N LEU A 93 -6.22 4.96 -3.54
CA LEU A 93 -7.54 4.80 -4.14
C LEU A 93 -8.63 5.24 -3.16
N THR A 94 -8.44 5.00 -1.86
CA THR A 94 -9.28 5.55 -0.78
C THR A 94 -9.42 7.06 -0.90
N ASP A 95 -8.31 7.80 -1.02
CA ASP A 95 -8.34 9.28 -1.12
C ASP A 95 -9.18 9.74 -2.32
N ARG A 96 -9.11 8.99 -3.43
CA ARG A 96 -9.87 9.30 -4.65
C ARG A 96 -11.35 8.95 -4.51
N ILE A 97 -11.68 7.83 -3.86
CA ILE A 97 -13.07 7.45 -3.54
C ILE A 97 -13.65 8.42 -2.51
N GLN A 98 -12.85 8.92 -1.57
CA GLN A 98 -13.29 9.82 -0.50
C GLN A 98 -13.78 11.19 -1.00
N SER A 99 -13.40 11.59 -2.22
CA SER A 99 -14.02 12.74 -2.90
C SER A 99 -15.52 12.55 -3.19
N PHE A 100 -16.03 11.33 -3.03
CA PHE A 100 -17.43 10.93 -3.20
C PHE A 100 -18.06 10.21 -1.97
N GLY A 101 -17.32 10.00 -0.85
CA GLY A 101 -17.83 9.26 0.33
C GLY A 101 -16.78 8.93 1.42
N ARG A 102 -17.03 7.92 2.28
CA ARG A 102 -15.98 7.29 3.13
C ARG A 102 -15.36 6.13 2.35
N GLY A 103 -14.03 6.15 2.21
CA GLY A 103 -13.26 5.05 1.64
C GLY A 103 -12.87 4.04 2.71
N LEU A 104 -12.51 2.83 2.28
CA LEU A 104 -12.30 1.68 3.16
C LEU A 104 -10.81 1.31 3.25
N PRO A 105 -10.40 0.54 4.25
CA PRO A 105 -8.99 0.25 4.49
C PRO A 105 -8.29 -0.53 3.36
N GLU A 106 -8.96 -1.44 2.64
CA GLU A 106 -8.30 -2.18 1.55
C GLU A 106 -7.98 -1.30 0.32
N SER A 107 -8.79 -0.25 0.06
CA SER A 107 -8.47 0.72 -0.98
C SER A 107 -7.31 1.65 -0.59
N GLU A 108 -6.85 1.64 0.68
CA GLU A 108 -5.64 2.36 1.10
C GLU A 108 -4.38 1.65 0.58
N ASN A 109 -4.47 0.33 0.40
CA ASN A 109 -3.39 -0.50 -0.15
C ASN A 109 -3.31 -0.42 -1.67
N ILE A 110 -4.22 0.28 -2.36
CA ILE A 110 -4.12 0.55 -3.79
C ILE A 110 -3.65 1.99 -3.96
N LEU A 111 -2.45 2.18 -4.48
CA LEU A 111 -1.85 3.48 -4.71
C LEU A 111 -1.94 3.88 -6.18
N LEU A 112 -2.18 5.16 -6.41
CA LEU A 112 -2.28 5.75 -7.74
C LEU A 112 -0.96 6.42 -8.09
N VAL A 113 -0.24 5.83 -9.04
CA VAL A 113 1.00 6.39 -9.56
C VAL A 113 0.68 7.15 -10.84
N ASP A 114 0.93 8.46 -10.84
CA ASP A 114 0.76 9.30 -12.03
C ASP A 114 1.66 8.79 -13.16
N THR A 115 1.10 8.58 -14.35
CA THR A 115 1.89 8.34 -15.55
C THR A 115 2.41 9.67 -16.07
N ASN A 116 3.62 9.66 -16.63
CA ASN A 116 4.19 10.84 -17.28
C ASN A 116 3.56 11.12 -18.65
N ASP A 117 2.44 10.45 -19.00
CA ASP A 117 1.79 10.56 -20.29
C ASP A 117 0.78 11.70 -20.29
N ASP A 118 1.28 12.87 -20.67
CA ASP A 118 0.54 14.12 -20.81
C ASP A 118 -0.18 14.15 -22.19
N LEU A 119 -1.01 13.16 -22.54
CA LEU A 119 -1.73 13.13 -23.82
C LEU A 119 -3.12 12.46 -23.77
N SER A 120 -4.07 13.02 -23.02
CA SER A 120 -5.50 12.82 -23.31
C SER A 120 -6.12 14.10 -23.87
N MET A 121 -6.21 14.18 -25.21
CA MET A 121 -7.02 15.19 -25.89
C MET A 121 -8.50 14.88 -25.67
N SER A 122 -9.19 15.65 -24.81
CA SER A 122 -10.65 15.67 -24.82
C SER A 122 -11.13 16.69 -25.86
N VAL A 123 -11.82 16.19 -26.89
CA VAL A 123 -12.56 16.99 -27.88
C VAL A 123 -13.84 17.51 -27.21
N SER A 124 -13.72 18.49 -26.32
CA SER A 124 -14.79 19.40 -25.92
C SER A 124 -14.22 20.45 -24.96
N GLY A 125 -14.50 21.73 -25.22
CA GLY A 125 -13.79 22.91 -24.70
C GLY A 125 -13.84 23.21 -23.19
N ASN A 126 -13.91 22.22 -22.30
CA ASN A 126 -13.76 22.39 -20.85
C ASN A 126 -12.52 21.62 -20.36
N ARG A 127 -11.38 22.31 -20.21
CA ARG A 127 -10.10 21.72 -19.81
C ARG A 127 -10.09 21.31 -18.33
N ARG A 128 -10.46 20.07 -18.02
CA ARG A 128 -9.87 19.35 -16.88
C ARG A 128 -8.72 18.52 -17.42
N ARG A 129 -7.48 18.84 -17.03
CA ARG A 129 -6.33 17.93 -17.22
C ARG A 129 -6.62 16.67 -16.41
N VAL A 130 -7.04 15.59 -17.06
CA VAL A 130 -7.11 14.28 -16.43
C VAL A 130 -5.69 13.72 -16.54
N LYS A 131 -4.91 13.85 -15.46
CA LYS A 131 -3.68 13.07 -15.33
C LYS A 131 -4.09 11.60 -15.29
N GLU A 132 -3.53 10.80 -16.20
CA GLU A 132 -3.69 9.37 -16.13
C GLU A 132 -2.85 8.85 -14.96
N SER A 133 -3.44 7.97 -14.15
CA SER A 133 -2.76 7.34 -13.02
C SER A 133 -2.97 5.84 -13.14
N ILE A 134 -1.93 5.06 -12.90
CA ILE A 134 -2.01 3.60 -12.82
C ILE A 134 -2.23 3.21 -11.36
N ALA A 135 -3.24 2.37 -11.12
CA ALA A 135 -3.46 1.75 -9.84
C ALA A 135 -2.46 0.60 -9.61
N LYS A 136 -1.73 0.66 -8.50
CA LYS A 136 -0.75 -0.34 -8.08
C LYS A 136 -1.03 -0.81 -6.67
N ILE A 137 -0.88 -2.12 -6.43
CA ILE A 137 -1.03 -2.72 -5.10
C ILE A 137 0.22 -2.44 -4.26
N ALA A 138 0.01 -1.98 -3.03
CA ALA A 138 1.00 -1.65 -2.01
C ALA A 138 0.74 -2.44 -0.71
N ASP A 139 1.60 -2.21 0.28
CA ASP A 139 1.60 -2.82 1.62
C ASP A 139 1.45 -4.35 1.67
N ARG A 140 2.57 -5.03 1.48
CA ARG A 140 2.62 -6.51 1.42
C ARG A 140 3.11 -7.15 2.70
N GLY A 141 3.26 -6.38 3.78
CA GLY A 141 3.82 -6.89 5.05
C GLY A 141 3.06 -8.08 5.64
N LEU A 142 1.76 -8.17 5.35
CA LEU A 142 0.90 -9.24 5.83
C LEU A 142 0.74 -10.43 4.87
N ALA A 143 1.17 -10.31 3.61
CA ALA A 143 0.96 -11.34 2.59
C ALA A 143 1.62 -12.68 2.95
N LYS A 144 1.00 -13.79 2.56
CA LYS A 144 1.45 -15.16 2.85
C LYS A 144 1.56 -15.96 1.54
N LYS A 145 2.38 -17.01 1.54
CA LYS A 145 2.41 -17.96 0.42
C LYS A 145 1.16 -18.86 0.49
N ALA A 146 0.55 -19.13 -0.66
CA ALA A 146 -0.55 -20.09 -0.77
C ALA A 146 -0.14 -21.45 -0.18
N GLY A 147 -1.00 -22.04 0.66
CA GLY A 147 -0.76 -23.32 1.33
C GLY A 147 0.02 -23.26 2.66
N GLN A 148 0.46 -22.09 3.10
CA GLN A 148 1.16 -21.95 4.38
C GLN A 148 0.16 -21.91 5.56
N ARG A 149 -0.11 -23.07 6.16
CA ARG A 149 -0.96 -23.19 7.37
C ARG A 149 -0.38 -22.40 8.54
N GLN A 150 -1.22 -21.58 9.16
CA GLN A 150 -0.86 -20.81 10.35
C GLN A 150 -0.73 -21.76 11.55
N LYS A 151 0.46 -21.86 12.14
CA LYS A 151 0.64 -22.50 13.45
C LYS A 151 0.34 -21.48 14.54
N GLY A 152 -0.80 -21.64 15.21
CA GLY A 152 -1.22 -20.87 16.38
C GLY A 152 -2.55 -20.14 16.18
N LYS A 153 -3.44 -20.26 17.18
CA LYS A 153 -4.66 -19.43 17.32
C LYS A 153 -4.22 -17.97 17.41
N GLY A 154 -4.38 -17.20 16.33
CA GLY A 154 -3.68 -15.94 16.20
C GLY A 154 -4.49 -14.91 15.46
N ARG A 155 -5.22 -14.09 16.25
CA ARG A 155 -5.72 -12.73 15.99
C ARG A 155 -6.12 -12.49 14.54
N LEU A 156 -7.43 -12.41 14.29
CA LEU A 156 -8.03 -11.90 13.03
C LEU A 156 -7.13 -10.79 12.46
N ARG A 157 -6.44 -11.08 11.35
CA ARG A 157 -5.50 -10.20 10.68
C ARG A 157 -6.03 -9.92 9.29
N GLY A 158 -6.50 -8.70 9.09
CA GLY A 158 -7.17 -8.23 7.89
C GLY A 158 -8.23 -7.21 8.28
N SER A 159 -8.65 -6.39 7.33
CA SER A 159 -9.76 -5.47 7.53
C SER A 159 -11.05 -6.29 7.65
N THR A 160 -11.66 -6.37 8.83
CA THR A 160 -12.81 -7.27 9.13
C THR A 160 -13.97 -7.12 8.15
N LEU A 161 -14.10 -5.94 7.56
CA LEU A 161 -15.07 -5.61 6.54
C LEU A 161 -14.91 -6.48 5.28
N TYR A 162 -13.68 -6.77 4.83
CA TYR A 162 -13.39 -7.47 3.56
C TYR A 162 -13.13 -8.97 3.73
N MET A 163 -13.33 -9.50 4.92
CA MET A 163 -13.11 -10.92 5.14
C MET A 163 -14.22 -11.70 4.47
N ALA A 164 -13.82 -12.69 3.66
CA ALA A 164 -14.74 -13.65 3.13
C ALA A 164 -15.39 -14.43 4.30
N PRO A 165 -16.65 -14.84 4.20
CA PRO A 165 -17.37 -15.49 5.30
C PRO A 165 -16.64 -16.75 5.81
N GLU A 166 -16.00 -17.50 4.93
CA GLU A 166 -15.16 -18.66 5.25
C GLU A 166 -13.91 -18.31 6.06
N SER A 167 -13.33 -17.11 5.87
CA SER A 167 -12.20 -16.64 6.68
C SER A 167 -12.62 -16.26 8.09
N ILE A 168 -13.85 -15.77 8.26
CA ILE A 168 -14.40 -15.44 9.58
C ILE A 168 -14.76 -16.73 10.33
N GLN A 169 -15.35 -17.70 9.63
CA GLN A 169 -15.88 -18.92 10.22
C GLN A 169 -14.81 -19.96 10.52
N ASP A 170 -13.91 -20.21 9.55
CA ASP A 170 -12.99 -21.35 9.62
C ASP A 170 -11.52 -20.92 9.81
N GLU A 171 -11.24 -19.61 9.94
CA GLU A 171 -9.90 -19.01 9.95
C GLU A 171 -9.03 -19.46 8.75
N GLN A 172 -9.69 -19.85 7.64
CA GLN A 172 -9.02 -20.27 6.41
C GLN A 172 -8.76 -19.05 5.52
N TYR A 173 -7.50 -18.92 5.13
CA TYR A 173 -7.05 -17.92 4.15
C TYR A 173 -6.54 -18.65 2.92
N ASP A 174 -7.21 -18.47 1.80
CA ASP A 174 -6.86 -19.05 0.51
C ASP A 174 -6.97 -17.99 -0.61
N SER A 175 -6.64 -18.38 -1.85
CA SER A 175 -6.75 -17.46 -2.99
C SER A 175 -8.17 -16.98 -3.27
N HIS A 176 -9.22 -17.69 -2.83
CA HIS A 176 -10.61 -17.28 -3.03
C HIS A 176 -10.98 -16.13 -2.08
N THR A 177 -10.40 -16.11 -0.88
CA THR A 177 -10.58 -15.02 0.08
C THR A 177 -10.02 -13.68 -0.45
N ASP A 178 -8.92 -13.72 -1.21
CA ASP A 178 -8.39 -12.54 -1.90
C ASP A 178 -9.31 -12.07 -3.04
N ILE A 179 -9.97 -12.99 -3.76
CA ILE A 179 -10.95 -12.67 -4.80
C ILE A 179 -12.18 -11.98 -4.20
N TRP A 180 -12.63 -12.42 -3.03
CA TRP A 180 -13.71 -11.76 -2.28
C TRP A 180 -13.34 -10.31 -1.95
N ALA A 181 -12.19 -10.10 -1.33
CA ALA A 181 -11.72 -8.75 -0.97
C ALA A 181 -11.59 -7.83 -2.20
N LEU A 182 -11.13 -8.36 -3.34
CA LEU A 182 -11.10 -7.64 -4.61
C LEU A 182 -12.51 -7.25 -5.07
N GLY A 183 -13.48 -8.17 -5.02
CA GLY A 183 -14.87 -7.91 -5.38
C GLY A 183 -15.47 -6.75 -4.56
N CYS A 184 -15.19 -6.72 -3.27
CA CYS A 184 -15.66 -5.67 -2.37
C CYS A 184 -15.00 -4.31 -2.67
N THR A 185 -13.74 -4.32 -3.10
CA THR A 185 -13.03 -3.12 -3.56
C THR A 185 -13.65 -2.59 -4.87
N VAL A 186 -14.00 -3.48 -5.80
CA VAL A 186 -14.67 -3.10 -7.05
C VAL A 186 -16.06 -2.54 -6.78
N LEU A 187 -16.85 -3.19 -5.92
CA LEU A 187 -18.16 -2.69 -5.51
C LEU A 187 -18.07 -1.30 -4.91
N GLN A 188 -17.07 -1.08 -4.05
CA GLN A 188 -16.84 0.24 -3.47
C GLN A 188 -16.49 1.30 -4.52
N MET A 189 -15.61 0.98 -5.48
CA MET A 189 -15.28 1.89 -6.57
C MET A 189 -16.52 2.30 -7.38
N MET A 190 -17.45 1.37 -7.61
CA MET A 190 -18.69 1.63 -8.34
C MET A 190 -19.72 2.41 -7.51
N ALA A 191 -19.87 2.06 -6.23
CA ALA A 191 -20.89 2.62 -5.35
C ALA A 191 -20.47 3.93 -4.66
N SER A 192 -19.16 4.23 -4.62
CA SER A 192 -18.57 5.33 -3.83
C SER A 192 -18.95 5.31 -2.34
N LYS A 193 -19.32 4.12 -1.84
CA LYS A 193 -19.79 3.85 -0.47
C LYS A 193 -19.26 2.51 -0.01
N GLU A 194 -19.23 2.30 1.30
CA GLU A 194 -18.85 1.01 1.87
C GLU A 194 -19.82 -0.09 1.41
N PRO A 195 -19.36 -1.31 1.06
CA PRO A 195 -20.24 -2.38 0.58
C PRO A 195 -21.28 -2.85 1.61
N TRP A 196 -21.03 -2.61 2.90
CA TRP A 196 -21.86 -3.02 4.01
C TRP A 196 -21.93 -1.89 5.05
N GLU A 197 -23.14 -1.47 5.39
CA GLU A 197 -23.41 -0.59 6.53
C GLU A 197 -23.43 -1.49 7.77
N CYS A 198 -22.36 -1.47 8.56
CA CYS A 198 -22.32 -2.27 9.79
C CYS A 198 -23.06 -1.51 10.90
N ASP A 199 -24.39 -1.63 10.92
CA ASP A 199 -25.15 -1.32 12.13
C ASP A 199 -24.62 -2.22 13.24
N GLN A 200 -24.26 -1.60 14.37
CA GLN A 200 -23.48 -2.23 15.42
C GLN A 200 -24.02 -3.62 15.75
N ILE A 201 -23.16 -4.63 15.59
CA ILE A 201 -23.42 -5.97 16.11
C ILE A 201 -23.59 -5.80 17.62
N GLN A 202 -24.84 -5.68 18.06
CA GLN A 202 -25.19 -5.76 19.47
C GLN A 202 -24.78 -7.17 19.90
N LYS A 203 -23.76 -7.24 20.73
CA LYS A 203 -23.44 -8.44 21.48
C LYS A 203 -24.61 -8.69 22.43
N GLU A 204 -25.49 -9.61 22.06
CA GLU A 204 -26.33 -10.33 23.02
C GLU A 204 -25.50 -11.35 23.79
#